data_AF-A0AAV1WVE2-F1
#
_entry.id   AF-A0AAV1WVE2-F1
#
_cell.length_a   1.000
_cell.length_b   1.000
_cell.length_c   1.000
_cell.angle_alpha   90.00
_cell.angle_beta   90.00
_cell.angle_gamma   90.00
#
_symmetry.space_group_name_H-M   'P 1'
#
loop_
_entity.id
_entity.type
_entity.pdbx_description
1 polymer ?
#
loop_
_entity_poly.entity_id
_entity_poly.type
_entity_poly.pdbx_seq_one_letter_code
_entity_poly.pdbx_strand_id
1 'polypeptide(L)'
;MEPILVSPKAGDSPRSVGSPGSVGSPKTSKHVIDTAAPIESVKDAVSRFGGKVEWRGRRTQSMEKSKLEGQDFGKPDNSEELENTKKLIEELKVKLVKIEREEGEAKEEVELVSLKIEDMEQDIINEASIEAKARFEVEKARHDAAVSDLEFVKKELDSLYKKYDSVVSGRDIAVKKAEDVVAASKEVEKELEDLTAEFNATKESLYAARAAHLDAEEQRFGVVDEETHNLKVEFEQAEEEFERLNQQVSSARVLKSKLNVSSSLLHDLKAELAAYMDSKIKEEGDDERKKELEEVKMNIEKVTAEVNRFREALASLKSKLELEKSVLTNLKQSEEKASAAVVTLEEELEKTKFAIAFLKMKEEEARDMMIELPKKLQQAARDADEAKSLARAAQRELVEAQEEAEQAKARASTLERRLLATKMEIEAARASEKLAKESTKALEKSESTVSNDDTASSDMVTITLDEYHELGKRSYKMEEQANARVAASNSLIEMAKESELRSLEKLEVLNEELAVRRESSNIATENAEKARQEKLALEDELRTLIEEQEQQRNDSTNAAAAAATATEPAHDLLSSKGKAPLNNTESGSAPDTKSKKKKKKKSLFPSKVVMFFAKRKTHPAK
;
A
#
# COMPACT_ATOMS: atom_id res chain seq x y z
N MET A 1 18.05 -18.31 0.66
CA MET A 1 17.72 -19.17 -0.50
C MET A 1 17.83 -18.31 -1.74
N GLU A 2 18.63 -18.73 -2.72
CA GLU A 2 18.77 -18.06 -4.02
C GLU A 2 18.31 -19.00 -5.15
N PRO A 3 17.94 -18.44 -6.30
CA PRO A 3 18.42 -18.96 -7.59
C PRO A 3 19.09 -17.82 -8.39
N ILE A 4 20.40 -17.87 -8.64
CA ILE A 4 21.06 -18.62 -9.74
C ILE A 4 20.86 -17.95 -11.13
N LEU A 5 21.97 -17.41 -11.64
CA LEU A 5 22.15 -16.94 -13.03
C LEU A 5 22.28 -18.12 -14.00
N VAL A 6 21.66 -18.01 -15.19
CA VAL A 6 22.00 -18.82 -16.37
C VAL A 6 21.98 -17.96 -17.63
N SER A 7 23.08 -17.95 -18.38
CA SER A 7 23.14 -17.43 -19.76
C SER A 7 23.24 -18.58 -20.75
N PRO A 8 22.78 -18.38 -22.00
CA PRO A 8 23.41 -19.03 -23.14
C PRO A 8 23.91 -18.01 -24.19
N LYS A 9 24.64 -18.51 -25.19
CA LYS A 9 25.50 -17.72 -26.10
C LYS A 9 25.27 -18.16 -27.56
N ALA A 10 25.20 -17.17 -28.45
CA ALA A 10 25.36 -17.16 -29.93
C ALA A 10 25.07 -18.45 -30.76
N GLY A 11 24.29 -18.30 -31.84
CA GLY A 11 24.19 -19.29 -32.92
C GLY A 11 23.40 -18.80 -34.16
N ASP A 12 24.06 -18.83 -35.32
CA ASP A 12 23.61 -18.93 -36.72
C ASP A 12 22.40 -18.14 -37.29
N SER A 13 22.68 -17.48 -38.43
CA SER A 13 21.72 -17.29 -39.56
C SER A 13 21.80 -18.50 -40.50
N PRO A 14 20.71 -18.89 -41.21
CA PRO A 14 20.69 -18.61 -42.66
C PRO A 14 19.31 -18.55 -43.37
N ARG A 15 19.28 -17.85 -44.54
CA ARG A 15 18.44 -18.16 -45.74
C ARG A 15 16.90 -18.01 -45.61
N SER A 16 16.06 -17.97 -46.66
CA SER A 16 16.24 -18.00 -48.14
C SER A 16 15.00 -17.52 -48.94
N VAL A 17 15.23 -16.68 -49.99
CA VAL A 17 14.60 -16.66 -51.35
C VAL A 17 13.06 -16.64 -51.55
N GLY A 18 12.59 -15.76 -52.46
CA GLY A 18 11.28 -15.87 -53.13
C GLY A 18 11.05 -14.86 -54.28
N SER A 19 11.20 -15.30 -55.54
CA SER A 19 10.85 -14.57 -56.79
C SER A 19 9.98 -15.49 -57.68
N PRO A 20 9.21 -15.03 -58.70
CA PRO A 20 9.64 -14.37 -59.97
C PRO A 20 8.70 -13.20 -60.39
N GLY A 21 8.67 -12.56 -61.57
CA GLY A 21 9.31 -12.62 -62.92
C GLY A 21 8.59 -11.57 -63.84
N SER A 22 8.77 -11.39 -65.15
CA SER A 22 9.70 -11.94 -66.17
C SER A 22 9.61 -11.11 -67.49
N VAL A 23 10.56 -11.30 -68.43
CA VAL A 23 10.64 -10.81 -69.83
C VAL A 23 10.97 -9.31 -70.04
N GLY A 24 11.93 -8.92 -70.91
CA GLY A 24 12.82 -9.72 -71.76
C GLY A 24 14.00 -8.92 -72.37
N SER A 25 15.01 -9.65 -72.88
CA SER A 25 16.30 -9.14 -73.42
C SER A 25 16.34 -9.13 -74.96
N PRO A 26 17.33 -8.51 -75.66
CA PRO A 26 18.61 -9.21 -75.87
C PRO A 26 19.90 -8.36 -76.11
N LYS A 27 21.03 -8.82 -75.53
CA LYS A 27 22.39 -8.97 -76.12
C LYS A 27 23.10 -7.74 -76.74
N THR A 28 24.43 -7.72 -76.90
CA THR A 28 25.52 -8.65 -76.50
C THR A 28 26.10 -8.20 -75.14
N SER A 29 27.38 -8.20 -74.72
CA SER A 29 28.72 -8.57 -75.25
C SER A 29 29.61 -9.08 -74.09
N LYS A 30 30.84 -9.52 -74.39
CA LYS A 30 31.95 -9.62 -73.42
C LYS A 30 33.25 -9.21 -74.10
N HIS A 31 34.16 -8.55 -73.38
CA HIS A 31 35.58 -8.86 -73.41
C HIS A 31 36.19 -8.56 -72.04
N VAL A 32 36.99 -9.50 -71.54
CA VAL A 32 37.90 -9.31 -70.42
C VAL A 32 39.30 -9.22 -71.02
N ILE A 33 40.16 -8.37 -70.49
CA ILE A 33 41.58 -8.31 -70.85
C ILE A 33 42.38 -8.82 -69.66
N ASP A 34 43.16 -9.87 -69.91
CA ASP A 34 44.17 -10.42 -69.02
C ASP A 34 45.50 -9.67 -69.29
N THR A 35 46.26 -9.36 -68.25
CA THR A 35 47.50 -8.57 -68.31
C THR A 35 48.77 -9.40 -68.08
N ALA A 36 48.66 -10.73 -67.97
CA ALA A 36 49.74 -11.63 -67.56
C ALA A 36 50.64 -12.16 -68.71
N ALA A 37 51.18 -11.29 -69.58
CA ALA A 37 52.32 -11.64 -70.46
C ALA A 37 53.13 -10.40 -70.90
N PRO A 38 54.47 -10.47 -70.96
CA PRO A 38 55.30 -9.35 -71.44
C PRO A 38 55.29 -9.24 -72.97
N ILE A 39 55.26 -8.01 -73.49
CA ILE A 39 55.30 -7.75 -74.94
C ILE A 39 56.69 -7.26 -75.35
N GLU A 40 57.37 -8.03 -76.18
CA GLU A 40 58.63 -7.62 -76.80
C GLU A 40 58.38 -6.74 -78.04
N SER A 41 59.31 -5.83 -78.34
CA SER A 41 59.42 -5.06 -79.59
C SER A 41 58.27 -4.08 -79.93
N VAL A 42 58.62 -2.78 -79.94
CA VAL A 42 57.74 -1.63 -80.27
C VAL A 42 57.20 -1.65 -81.73
N LYS A 43 57.57 -2.63 -82.55
CA LYS A 43 57.37 -2.59 -84.01
C LYS A 43 56.04 -3.16 -84.52
N ASP A 44 55.32 -3.95 -83.72
CA ASP A 44 54.13 -4.69 -84.19
C ASP A 44 52.78 -4.03 -83.84
N ALA A 45 52.77 -3.10 -82.88
CA ALA A 45 51.56 -2.40 -82.41
C ALA A 45 50.85 -1.58 -83.52
N VAL A 46 51.60 -1.15 -84.55
CA VAL A 46 51.09 -0.32 -85.66
C VAL A 46 50.23 -1.11 -86.65
N SER A 47 50.29 -2.45 -86.65
CA SER A 47 49.67 -3.28 -87.70
C SER A 47 48.21 -3.70 -87.45
N ARG A 48 47.64 -3.41 -86.27
CA ARG A 48 46.35 -4.03 -85.84
C ARG A 48 45.13 -3.11 -85.77
N PHE A 49 45.27 -1.79 -85.93
CA PHE A 49 44.15 -0.84 -86.02
C PHE A 49 44.15 -0.12 -87.37
N GLY A 50 43.46 -0.71 -88.36
CA GLY A 50 43.38 -0.21 -89.74
C GLY A 50 42.49 1.03 -89.92
N GLY A 51 42.91 2.18 -89.41
CA GLY A 51 42.24 3.48 -89.60
C GLY A 51 42.63 4.18 -90.91
N LYS A 52 42.21 3.65 -92.07
CA LYS A 52 42.57 4.23 -93.39
C LYS A 52 41.70 5.44 -93.75
N VAL A 53 42.09 6.64 -93.32
CA VAL A 53 41.49 7.92 -93.75
C VAL A 53 42.57 8.86 -94.32
N GLU A 54 42.32 9.44 -95.48
CA GLU A 54 43.33 10.16 -96.27
C GLU A 54 43.29 11.67 -96.04
N TRP A 55 44.30 12.22 -95.35
CA TRP A 55 44.56 13.67 -95.33
C TRP A 55 45.73 14.05 -96.25
N ARG A 56 45.76 13.47 -97.45
CA ARG A 56 46.69 13.81 -98.56
C ARG A 56 45.90 14.41 -99.74
N GLY A 57 45.14 15.47 -99.49
CA GLY A 57 44.05 15.85 -100.40
C GLY A 57 43.59 17.31 -100.43
N ARG A 58 44.47 18.31 -100.22
CA ARG A 58 44.13 19.72 -100.53
C ARG A 58 45.29 20.56 -101.07
N ARG A 59 45.91 20.08 -102.16
CA ARG A 59 46.78 20.89 -103.03
C ARG A 59 46.01 21.23 -104.33
N THR A 60 46.07 22.49 -104.75
CA THR A 60 45.68 23.02 -106.08
C THR A 60 44.27 22.72 -106.62
N GLN A 61 43.34 23.65 -106.40
CA GLN A 61 42.27 24.16 -107.31
C GLN A 61 41.48 25.22 -106.52
N SER A 62 41.07 26.38 -107.04
CA SER A 62 41.27 26.98 -108.37
C SER A 62 41.51 28.50 -108.20
N MET A 63 42.32 29.10 -109.08
CA MET A 63 42.22 30.53 -109.40
C MET A 63 41.98 30.64 -110.91
N GLU A 64 40.92 31.33 -111.29
CA GLU A 64 40.49 31.44 -112.68
C GLU A 64 41.50 32.25 -113.49
N LYS A 65 42.01 31.66 -114.57
CA LYS A 65 42.87 32.35 -115.54
C LYS A 65 42.13 32.52 -116.87
N SER A 66 41.73 33.76 -117.14
CA SER A 66 41.35 34.27 -118.45
C SER A 66 42.05 35.62 -118.65
N LYS A 67 42.66 35.95 -119.79
CA LYS A 67 42.82 35.20 -121.04
C LYS A 67 44.11 35.70 -121.71
N LEU A 68 44.97 34.81 -122.20
CA LEU A 68 46.12 35.16 -123.05
C LEU A 68 46.22 34.16 -124.20
N GLU A 69 46.30 34.69 -125.41
CA GLU A 69 46.45 33.93 -126.66
C GLU A 69 47.88 34.14 -127.19
N GLY A 70 48.55 33.07 -127.62
CA GLY A 70 49.67 33.18 -128.58
C GLY A 70 49.15 33.61 -129.94
N GLN A 71 49.96 33.95 -130.94
CA GLN A 71 51.35 33.59 -131.26
C GLN A 71 51.82 34.61 -132.34
N ASP A 72 53.08 35.03 -132.52
CA ASP A 72 54.23 34.27 -133.05
C ASP A 72 55.58 35.04 -132.92
N PHE A 73 56.68 34.45 -133.39
CA PHE A 73 58.07 34.86 -133.04
C PHE A 73 58.57 36.23 -133.56
N GLY A 74 59.18 37.02 -132.66
CA GLY A 74 60.06 38.16 -132.95
C GLY A 74 60.90 38.59 -131.74
N LYS A 75 62.20 38.84 -131.92
CA LYS A 75 63.12 39.31 -130.86
C LYS A 75 63.11 40.86 -130.76
N PRO A 76 63.61 41.46 -129.66
CA PRO A 76 63.29 41.16 -128.25
C PRO A 76 63.04 42.47 -127.45
N ASP A 77 62.43 42.40 -126.26
CA ASP A 77 62.61 43.49 -125.27
C ASP A 77 62.52 42.98 -123.83
N ASN A 78 63.66 42.93 -123.14
CA ASN A 78 63.83 42.16 -121.90
C ASN A 78 63.51 42.99 -120.63
N SER A 79 62.78 44.11 -120.77
CA SER A 79 62.63 45.12 -119.72
C SER A 79 61.36 44.93 -118.88
N GLU A 80 60.18 44.84 -119.50
CA GLU A 80 58.90 44.89 -118.77
C GLU A 80 58.63 43.64 -117.93
N GLU A 81 58.97 42.44 -118.42
CA GLU A 81 58.84 41.21 -117.62
C GLU A 81 59.78 41.22 -116.40
N LEU A 82 61.00 41.76 -116.55
CA LEU A 82 61.94 41.94 -115.46
C LEU A 82 61.43 42.97 -114.44
N GLU A 83 60.69 43.99 -114.87
CA GLU A 83 60.10 44.98 -113.97
C GLU A 83 58.84 44.47 -113.26
N ASN A 84 58.00 43.70 -113.96
CA ASN A 84 56.81 43.08 -113.37
C ASN A 84 57.17 41.96 -112.38
N THR A 85 58.22 41.17 -112.67
CA THR A 85 58.75 40.20 -111.69
C THR A 85 59.41 40.87 -110.50
N LYS A 86 60.13 42.00 -110.67
CA LYS A 86 60.60 42.83 -109.54
C LYS A 86 59.45 43.32 -108.66
N LYS A 87 58.39 43.90 -109.26
CA LYS A 87 57.20 44.38 -108.52
C LYS A 87 56.54 43.27 -107.70
N LEU A 88 56.40 42.07 -108.27
CA LEU A 88 55.88 40.90 -107.54
C LEU A 88 56.84 40.44 -106.41
N ILE A 89 58.15 40.48 -106.62
CA ILE A 89 59.15 40.17 -105.59
C ILE A 89 59.11 41.20 -104.45
N GLU A 90 58.89 42.48 -104.74
CA GLU A 90 58.73 43.53 -103.73
C GLU A 90 57.41 43.38 -102.97
N GLU A 91 56.30 43.09 -103.64
CA GLU A 91 55.02 42.79 -102.99
C GLU A 91 55.10 41.57 -102.08
N LEU A 92 55.78 40.49 -102.53
CA LEU A 92 56.02 39.29 -101.73
C LEU A 92 56.97 39.54 -100.56
N LYS A 93 57.98 40.42 -100.69
CA LYS A 93 58.82 40.86 -99.57
C LYS A 93 58.02 41.66 -98.54
N VAL A 94 57.16 42.58 -98.98
CA VAL A 94 56.29 43.36 -98.07
C VAL A 94 55.31 42.43 -97.35
N LYS A 95 54.77 41.40 -98.03
CA LYS A 95 53.94 40.35 -97.42
C LYS A 95 54.72 39.47 -96.46
N LEU A 96 55.96 39.10 -96.77
CA LEU A 96 56.83 38.33 -95.87
C LEU A 96 57.15 39.14 -94.60
N VAL A 97 57.65 40.37 -94.73
CA VAL A 97 57.94 41.27 -93.60
C VAL A 97 56.69 41.61 -92.79
N LYS A 98 55.50 41.58 -93.42
CA LYS A 98 54.23 41.68 -92.71
C LYS A 98 53.96 40.41 -91.89
N ILE A 99 54.06 39.22 -92.48
CA ILE A 99 53.85 37.93 -91.80
C ILE A 99 54.88 37.71 -90.68
N GLU A 100 56.15 38.07 -90.89
CA GLU A 100 57.21 38.01 -89.88
C GLU A 100 56.89 38.93 -88.68
N ARG A 101 56.20 40.06 -88.90
CA ARG A 101 55.70 40.91 -87.80
C ARG A 101 54.46 40.31 -87.15
N GLU A 102 53.48 39.85 -87.92
CA GLU A 102 52.27 39.19 -87.38
C GLU A 102 52.65 37.90 -86.59
N GLU A 103 53.73 37.21 -86.96
CA GLU A 103 54.30 36.07 -86.23
C GLU A 103 55.06 36.51 -84.95
N GLY A 104 55.68 37.70 -84.96
CA GLY A 104 56.28 38.31 -83.77
C GLY A 104 55.21 38.76 -82.77
N GLU A 105 54.23 39.54 -83.24
CA GLU A 105 53.05 39.98 -82.49
C GLU A 105 52.30 38.77 -81.89
N ALA A 106 52.08 37.70 -82.67
CA ALA A 106 51.46 36.47 -82.17
C ALA A 106 52.32 35.69 -81.15
N LYS A 107 53.65 35.81 -81.17
CA LYS A 107 54.53 35.24 -80.13
C LYS A 107 54.45 36.04 -78.85
N GLU A 108 54.50 37.36 -78.94
CA GLU A 108 54.31 38.26 -77.78
C GLU A 108 52.93 38.06 -77.13
N GLU A 109 51.87 37.86 -77.93
CA GLU A 109 50.53 37.48 -77.44
C GLU A 109 50.52 36.08 -76.78
N VAL A 110 51.20 35.08 -77.36
CA VAL A 110 51.29 33.73 -76.77
C VAL A 110 52.11 33.73 -75.47
N GLU A 111 53.21 34.46 -75.38
CA GLU A 111 54.00 34.62 -74.15
C GLU A 111 53.19 35.33 -73.06
N LEU A 112 52.45 36.40 -73.41
CA LEU A 112 51.56 37.10 -72.48
C LEU A 112 50.40 36.22 -71.99
N VAL A 113 49.81 35.40 -72.88
CA VAL A 113 48.78 34.42 -72.50
C VAL A 113 49.38 33.31 -71.63
N SER A 114 50.59 32.84 -71.91
CA SER A 114 51.28 31.84 -71.09
C SER A 114 51.53 32.34 -69.67
N LEU A 115 52.05 33.57 -69.51
CA LEU A 115 52.24 34.21 -68.21
C LEU A 115 50.91 34.40 -67.46
N LYS A 116 49.82 34.74 -68.17
CA LYS A 116 48.49 34.87 -67.53
C LYS A 116 47.88 33.53 -67.14
N ILE A 117 48.22 32.43 -67.82
CA ILE A 117 47.87 31.06 -67.38
C ILE A 117 48.67 30.70 -66.13
N GLU A 118 49.98 30.95 -66.11
CA GLU A 118 50.84 30.68 -64.95
C GLU A 118 50.41 31.47 -63.69
N ASP A 119 50.10 32.76 -63.83
CA ASP A 119 49.45 33.57 -62.79
C ASP A 119 48.17 32.88 -62.25
N MET A 120 47.29 32.41 -63.16
CA MET A 120 46.01 31.81 -62.78
C MET A 120 46.16 30.44 -62.13
N GLU A 121 47.15 29.65 -62.54
CA GLU A 121 47.49 28.39 -61.87
C GLU A 121 48.01 28.65 -60.46
N GLN A 122 48.86 29.68 -60.27
CA GLN A 122 49.30 30.12 -58.95
C GLN A 122 48.12 30.66 -58.10
N ASP A 123 47.22 31.48 -58.66
CA ASP A 123 46.01 31.95 -57.95
C ASP A 123 45.16 30.77 -57.47
N ILE A 124 44.95 29.74 -58.32
CA ILE A 124 44.19 28.52 -57.99
C ILE A 124 44.87 27.70 -56.89
N ILE A 125 46.20 27.52 -56.96
CA ILE A 125 46.98 26.80 -55.94
C ILE A 125 46.91 27.54 -54.59
N ASN A 126 47.04 28.87 -54.60
CA ASN A 126 46.97 29.69 -53.40
C ASN A 126 45.57 29.67 -52.77
N GLU A 127 44.50 29.83 -53.55
CA GLU A 127 43.11 29.75 -53.06
C GLU A 127 42.80 28.37 -52.47
N ALA A 128 43.21 27.28 -53.13
CA ALA A 128 43.07 25.92 -52.60
C ALA A 128 43.88 25.70 -51.31
N SER A 129 45.08 26.29 -51.21
CA SER A 129 45.92 26.27 -50.01
C SER A 129 45.26 27.04 -48.85
N ILE A 130 44.64 28.20 -49.13
CA ILE A 130 43.86 29.00 -48.18
C ILE A 130 42.61 28.24 -47.73
N GLU A 131 41.83 27.67 -48.64
CA GLU A 131 40.61 26.93 -48.29
C GLU A 131 40.93 25.69 -47.42
N ALA A 132 41.99 24.95 -47.76
CA ALA A 132 42.42 23.79 -46.97
C ALA A 132 42.91 24.19 -45.57
N LYS A 133 43.62 25.32 -45.43
CA LYS A 133 44.03 25.89 -44.14
C LYS A 133 42.80 26.31 -43.31
N ALA A 134 41.84 27.03 -43.92
CA ALA A 134 40.60 27.43 -43.25
C ALA A 134 39.75 26.24 -42.79
N ARG A 135 39.59 25.21 -43.65
CA ARG A 135 38.90 23.96 -43.30
C ARG A 135 39.59 23.23 -42.13
N PHE A 136 40.93 23.19 -42.11
CA PHE A 136 41.70 22.64 -40.99
C PHE A 136 41.49 23.43 -39.69
N GLU A 137 41.51 24.77 -39.74
CA GLU A 137 41.29 25.61 -38.55
C GLU A 137 39.87 25.47 -37.98
N VAL A 138 38.85 25.36 -38.85
CA VAL A 138 37.46 25.11 -38.45
C VAL A 138 37.32 23.74 -37.77
N GLU A 139 37.89 22.68 -38.31
CA GLU A 139 37.84 21.34 -37.69
C GLU A 139 38.65 21.27 -36.40
N LYS A 140 39.80 21.95 -36.33
CA LYS A 140 40.56 22.09 -35.08
C LYS A 140 39.74 22.80 -34.00
N ALA A 141 39.09 23.92 -34.34
CA ALA A 141 38.20 24.63 -33.42
C ALA A 141 37.02 23.76 -32.96
N ARG A 142 36.47 22.91 -33.84
CA ARG A 142 35.48 21.90 -33.47
C ARG A 142 36.04 20.87 -32.51
N HIS A 143 37.27 20.37 -32.73
CA HIS A 143 37.91 19.43 -31.82
C HIS A 143 38.13 20.05 -30.43
N ASP A 144 38.67 21.26 -30.36
CA ASP A 144 38.95 21.99 -29.11
C ASP A 144 37.64 22.26 -28.33
N ALA A 145 36.54 22.60 -29.03
CA ALA A 145 35.22 22.73 -28.43
C ALA A 145 34.67 21.39 -27.87
N ALA A 146 34.71 20.31 -28.67
CA ALA A 146 34.22 19.00 -28.26
C ALA A 146 35.01 18.42 -27.06
N VAL A 147 36.33 18.69 -26.99
CA VAL A 147 37.17 18.36 -25.82
C VAL A 147 36.74 19.13 -24.57
N SER A 148 36.45 20.43 -24.72
CA SER A 148 35.95 21.27 -23.63
C SER A 148 34.60 20.76 -23.09
N ASP A 149 33.69 20.37 -23.97
CA ASP A 149 32.43 19.73 -23.61
C ASP A 149 32.63 18.36 -22.93
N LEU A 150 33.53 17.50 -23.42
CA LEU A 150 33.84 16.24 -22.74
C LEU A 150 34.41 16.47 -21.33
N GLU A 151 35.22 17.50 -21.12
CA GLU A 151 35.67 17.89 -19.78
C GLU A 151 34.54 18.38 -18.89
N PHE A 152 33.62 19.19 -19.43
CA PHE A 152 32.44 19.66 -18.69
C PHE A 152 31.54 18.48 -18.28
N VAL A 153 31.21 17.59 -19.21
CA VAL A 153 30.38 16.40 -18.92
C VAL A 153 31.04 15.47 -17.90
N LYS A 154 32.37 15.31 -17.92
CA LYS A 154 33.10 14.58 -16.86
C LYS A 154 32.92 15.25 -15.48
N LYS A 155 33.13 16.56 -15.39
CA LYS A 155 33.02 17.34 -14.14
C LYS A 155 31.58 17.30 -13.59
N GLU A 156 30.57 17.33 -14.46
CA GLU A 156 29.16 17.12 -14.08
C GLU A 156 28.90 15.69 -13.60
N LEU A 157 29.43 14.67 -14.29
CA LEU A 157 29.25 13.27 -13.92
C LEU A 157 29.91 12.93 -12.57
N ASP A 158 31.15 13.39 -12.33
CA ASP A 158 31.84 13.24 -11.05
C ASP A 158 31.11 13.96 -9.90
N SER A 159 30.51 15.12 -10.18
CA SER A 159 29.66 15.86 -9.24
C SER A 159 28.35 15.11 -8.95
N LEU A 160 27.78 14.45 -9.95
CA LEU A 160 26.55 13.67 -9.81
C LEU A 160 26.76 12.32 -9.12
N TYR A 161 27.88 11.62 -9.35
CA TYR A 161 28.23 10.42 -8.58
C TYR A 161 28.39 10.75 -7.09
N LYS A 162 29.12 11.81 -6.74
CA LYS A 162 29.24 12.25 -5.33
C LYS A 162 27.89 12.56 -4.68
N LYS A 163 26.94 13.12 -5.44
CA LYS A 163 25.55 13.32 -4.99
C LYS A 163 24.80 11.99 -4.85
N TYR A 164 24.93 11.08 -5.81
CA TYR A 164 24.35 9.75 -5.75
C TYR A 164 24.87 8.96 -4.53
N ASP A 165 26.17 8.95 -4.27
CA ASP A 165 26.77 8.30 -3.09
C ASP A 165 26.24 8.91 -1.77
N SER A 166 26.03 10.23 -1.74
CA SER A 166 25.42 10.94 -0.60
C SER A 166 23.93 10.61 -0.42
N VAL A 167 23.17 10.43 -1.50
CA VAL A 167 21.75 10.03 -1.46
C VAL A 167 21.62 8.54 -1.12
N VAL A 168 22.50 7.68 -1.63
CA VAL A 168 22.57 6.25 -1.29
C VAL A 168 22.92 6.06 0.17
N SER A 169 23.91 6.77 0.70
CA SER A 169 24.23 6.70 2.14
C SER A 169 23.13 7.29 3.02
N GLY A 170 22.46 8.37 2.58
CA GLY A 170 21.26 8.89 3.24
C GLY A 170 20.11 7.88 3.27
N ARG A 171 19.81 7.24 2.12
CA ARG A 171 18.85 6.13 1.99
C ARG A 171 19.21 4.96 2.89
N ASP A 172 20.48 4.56 2.97
CA ASP A 172 20.91 3.41 3.78
C ASP A 172 20.88 3.70 5.29
N ILE A 173 20.91 4.98 5.68
CA ILE A 173 20.59 5.44 7.04
C ILE A 173 19.07 5.40 7.26
N ALA A 174 18.26 5.84 6.29
CA ALA A 174 16.80 5.78 6.35
C ALA A 174 16.26 4.33 6.41
N VAL A 175 16.89 3.39 5.70
CA VAL A 175 16.62 1.94 5.80
C VAL A 175 16.74 1.50 7.26
N LYS A 176 17.90 1.72 7.88
CA LYS A 176 18.16 1.30 9.27
C LYS A 176 17.20 1.95 10.25
N LYS A 177 16.99 3.27 10.16
CA LYS A 177 16.01 4.00 10.98
C LYS A 177 14.60 3.40 10.84
N ALA A 178 14.18 3.03 9.62
CA ALA A 178 12.88 2.41 9.40
C ALA A 178 12.82 0.96 9.93
N GLU A 179 13.89 0.18 9.80
CA GLU A 179 14.00 -1.17 10.37
C GLU A 179 13.96 -1.15 11.90
N ASP A 180 14.71 -0.24 12.54
CA ASP A 180 14.77 -0.04 13.99
C ASP A 180 13.39 0.35 14.56
N VAL A 181 12.71 1.32 13.93
CA VAL A 181 11.35 1.75 14.34
C VAL A 181 10.32 0.64 14.11
N VAL A 182 10.44 -0.16 13.04
CA VAL A 182 9.60 -1.34 12.80
C VAL A 182 9.88 -2.47 13.81
N ALA A 183 11.11 -2.60 14.32
CA ALA A 183 11.44 -3.55 15.39
C ALA A 183 10.80 -3.11 16.71
N ALA A 184 11.00 -1.86 17.14
CA ALA A 184 10.40 -1.30 18.35
C ALA A 184 8.86 -1.35 18.31
N SER A 185 8.24 -1.04 17.16
CA SER A 185 6.78 -1.11 16.99
C SER A 185 6.23 -2.54 17.13
N LYS A 186 7.02 -3.59 16.92
CA LYS A 186 6.62 -4.99 17.14
C LYS A 186 6.80 -5.44 18.58
N GLU A 187 7.75 -4.85 19.29
CA GLU A 187 7.95 -5.09 20.72
C GLU A 187 6.76 -4.55 21.52
N VAL A 188 6.35 -3.30 21.26
CA VAL A 188 5.13 -2.69 21.83
C VAL A 188 3.85 -3.44 21.41
N GLU A 189 3.78 -3.96 20.18
CA GLU A 189 2.65 -4.80 19.74
C GLU A 189 2.59 -6.12 20.51
N LYS A 190 3.74 -6.74 20.83
CA LYS A 190 3.79 -7.94 21.67
C LYS A 190 3.44 -7.66 23.13
N GLU A 191 3.92 -6.56 23.71
CA GLU A 191 3.55 -6.15 25.08
C GLU A 191 2.03 -5.92 25.20
N LEU A 192 1.39 -5.38 24.15
CA LEU A 192 -0.05 -5.24 24.06
C LEU A 192 -0.79 -6.59 23.96
N GLU A 193 -0.25 -7.57 23.22
CA GLU A 193 -0.78 -8.94 23.17
C GLU A 193 -0.66 -9.65 24.54
N ASP A 194 0.51 -9.57 25.19
CA ASP A 194 0.75 -10.16 26.51
C ASP A 194 -0.21 -9.56 27.58
N LEU A 195 -0.34 -8.22 27.62
CA LEU A 195 -1.28 -7.54 28.53
C LEU A 195 -2.76 -7.84 28.22
N THR A 196 -3.09 -8.10 26.95
CA THR A 196 -4.43 -8.57 26.55
C THR A 196 -4.71 -9.98 27.11
N ALA A 197 -3.71 -10.87 27.12
CA ALA A 197 -3.86 -12.19 27.72
C ALA A 197 -4.07 -12.09 29.25
N GLU A 198 -3.30 -11.26 29.95
CA GLU A 198 -3.46 -11.03 31.40
C GLU A 198 -4.85 -10.44 31.75
N PHE A 199 -5.34 -9.48 30.96
CA PHE A 199 -6.68 -8.92 31.16
C PHE A 199 -7.79 -9.96 31.00
N ASN A 200 -7.69 -10.86 30.02
CA ASN A 200 -8.69 -11.91 29.85
C ASN A 200 -8.60 -12.96 30.98
N ALA A 201 -7.39 -13.39 31.36
CA ALA A 201 -7.20 -14.36 32.44
C ALA A 201 -7.70 -13.84 33.82
N THR A 202 -7.43 -12.57 34.14
CA THR A 202 -7.92 -11.95 35.39
C THR A 202 -9.44 -11.79 35.40
N LYS A 203 -10.04 -11.40 34.26
CA LYS A 203 -11.49 -11.33 34.07
C LYS A 203 -12.19 -12.69 34.18
N GLU A 204 -11.64 -13.74 33.58
CA GLU A 204 -12.14 -15.12 33.69
C GLU A 204 -12.05 -15.62 35.13
N SER A 205 -10.94 -15.36 35.82
CA SER A 205 -10.76 -15.69 37.25
C SER A 205 -11.79 -14.99 38.14
N LEU A 206 -12.11 -13.71 37.89
CA LEU A 206 -13.14 -12.99 38.64
C LEU A 206 -14.55 -13.57 38.41
N TYR A 207 -14.89 -13.95 37.18
CA TYR A 207 -16.17 -14.61 36.91
C TYR A 207 -16.26 -16.01 37.56
N ALA A 208 -15.17 -16.79 37.53
CA ALA A 208 -15.11 -18.09 38.20
C ALA A 208 -15.27 -17.95 39.73
N ALA A 209 -14.59 -16.97 40.35
CA ALA A 209 -14.72 -16.69 41.78
C ALA A 209 -16.14 -16.24 42.16
N ARG A 210 -16.82 -15.47 41.31
CA ARG A 210 -18.21 -15.04 41.53
C ARG A 210 -19.23 -16.15 41.34
N ALA A 211 -19.03 -17.05 40.38
CA ALA A 211 -19.84 -18.26 40.27
C ALA A 211 -19.70 -19.12 41.53
N ALA A 212 -18.47 -19.42 41.96
CA ALA A 212 -18.22 -20.18 43.18
C ALA A 212 -18.77 -19.52 44.46
N HIS A 213 -18.84 -18.18 44.53
CA HIS A 213 -19.52 -17.48 45.63
C HIS A 213 -21.03 -17.72 45.60
N LEU A 214 -21.68 -17.59 44.44
CA LEU A 214 -23.13 -17.80 44.30
C LEU A 214 -23.50 -19.26 44.60
N ASP A 215 -22.73 -20.21 44.07
CA ASP A 215 -22.90 -21.65 44.37
C ASP A 215 -22.79 -21.91 45.87
N ALA A 216 -21.76 -21.36 46.54
CA ALA A 216 -21.55 -21.51 47.98
C ALA A 216 -22.62 -20.80 48.84
N GLU A 217 -23.23 -19.73 48.32
CA GLU A 217 -24.34 -19.04 48.97
C GLU A 217 -25.65 -19.84 48.84
N GLU A 218 -25.95 -20.40 47.67
CA GLU A 218 -27.08 -21.31 47.46
C GLU A 218 -26.99 -22.56 48.35
N GLN A 219 -25.81 -23.21 48.40
CA GLN A 219 -25.58 -24.35 49.32
C GLN A 219 -25.76 -23.96 50.79
N ARG A 220 -25.35 -22.75 51.20
CA ARG A 220 -25.57 -22.24 52.56
C ARG A 220 -27.05 -22.03 52.87
N PHE A 221 -27.84 -21.50 51.93
CA PHE A 221 -29.29 -21.35 52.13
C PHE A 221 -29.98 -22.72 52.23
N GLY A 222 -29.64 -23.67 51.36
CA GLY A 222 -30.20 -25.02 51.41
C GLY A 222 -29.98 -25.74 52.76
N VAL A 223 -28.77 -25.67 53.31
CA VAL A 223 -28.47 -26.26 54.63
C VAL A 223 -29.25 -25.56 55.75
N VAL A 224 -29.37 -24.23 55.72
CA VAL A 224 -30.14 -23.48 56.74
C VAL A 224 -31.64 -23.77 56.66
N ASP A 225 -32.19 -23.96 55.46
CA ASP A 225 -33.60 -24.35 55.29
C ASP A 225 -33.87 -25.78 55.79
N GLU A 226 -32.94 -26.74 55.58
CA GLU A 226 -33.04 -28.08 56.17
C GLU A 226 -32.89 -28.06 57.70
N GLU A 227 -31.89 -27.36 58.26
CA GLU A 227 -31.68 -27.25 59.70
C GLU A 227 -32.84 -26.57 60.42
N THR A 228 -33.37 -25.47 59.87
CA THR A 228 -34.54 -24.78 60.45
C THR A 228 -35.83 -25.60 60.32
N HIS A 229 -35.99 -26.42 59.27
CA HIS A 229 -37.10 -27.36 59.19
C HIS A 229 -37.00 -28.45 60.26
N ASN A 230 -35.81 -29.04 60.44
CA ASN A 230 -35.57 -30.08 61.46
C ASN A 230 -35.81 -29.55 62.88
N LEU A 231 -35.22 -28.39 63.24
CA LEU A 231 -35.43 -27.74 64.53
C LEU A 231 -36.89 -27.39 64.79
N LYS A 232 -37.65 -27.03 63.75
CA LYS A 232 -39.09 -26.77 63.87
C LYS A 232 -39.87 -28.06 64.19
N VAL A 233 -39.54 -29.17 63.55
CA VAL A 233 -40.19 -30.48 63.83
C VAL A 233 -39.87 -30.96 65.25
N GLU A 234 -38.64 -30.76 65.74
CA GLU A 234 -38.28 -31.05 67.14
C GLU A 234 -39.04 -30.15 68.13
N PHE A 235 -39.23 -28.86 67.80
CA PHE A 235 -40.03 -27.94 68.62
C PHE A 235 -41.51 -28.34 68.70
N GLU A 236 -42.15 -28.65 67.56
CA GLU A 236 -43.56 -29.08 67.53
C GLU A 236 -43.78 -30.37 68.35
N GLN A 237 -42.82 -31.32 68.32
CA GLN A 237 -42.85 -32.51 69.18
C GLN A 237 -42.70 -32.18 70.67
N ALA A 238 -41.79 -31.26 71.03
CA ALA A 238 -41.58 -30.84 72.42
C ALA A 238 -42.79 -30.07 72.98
N GLU A 239 -43.51 -29.31 72.14
CA GLU A 239 -44.75 -28.63 72.52
C GLU A 239 -45.88 -29.64 72.79
N GLU A 240 -46.05 -30.67 71.95
CA GLU A 240 -46.98 -31.77 72.21
C GLU A 240 -46.65 -32.52 73.53
N GLU A 241 -45.38 -32.79 73.80
CA GLU A 241 -44.92 -33.41 75.05
C GLU A 241 -45.28 -32.54 76.27
N PHE A 242 -45.07 -31.23 76.16
CA PHE A 242 -45.36 -30.26 77.21
C PHE A 242 -46.87 -30.14 77.49
N GLU A 243 -47.72 -30.07 76.46
CA GLU A 243 -49.18 -30.10 76.64
C GLU A 243 -49.63 -31.38 77.36
N ARG A 244 -49.11 -32.54 76.93
CA ARG A 244 -49.40 -33.86 77.50
C ARG A 244 -49.01 -33.92 78.98
N LEU A 245 -47.88 -33.33 79.36
CA LEU A 245 -47.42 -33.22 80.74
C LEU A 245 -48.26 -32.22 81.56
N ASN A 246 -48.63 -31.08 80.98
CA ASN A 246 -49.49 -30.08 81.61
C ASN A 246 -50.89 -30.64 81.93
N GLN A 247 -51.47 -31.45 81.02
CA GLN A 247 -52.69 -32.21 81.27
C GLN A 247 -52.53 -33.14 82.48
N GLN A 248 -51.43 -33.90 82.58
CA GLN A 248 -51.14 -34.74 83.75
C GLN A 248 -51.03 -33.91 85.04
N VAL A 249 -50.30 -32.79 85.03
CA VAL A 249 -50.16 -31.87 86.18
C VAL A 249 -51.52 -31.31 86.61
N SER A 250 -52.42 -31.00 85.67
CA SER A 250 -53.78 -30.55 85.98
C SER A 250 -54.58 -31.63 86.72
N SER A 251 -54.52 -32.89 86.27
CA SER A 251 -55.19 -34.01 86.94
C SER A 251 -54.61 -34.28 88.33
N ALA A 252 -53.28 -34.21 88.49
CA ALA A 252 -52.61 -34.33 89.77
C ALA A 252 -53.01 -33.20 90.74
N ARG A 253 -53.23 -31.98 90.24
CA ARG A 253 -53.73 -30.84 91.04
C ARG A 253 -55.16 -31.09 91.57
N VAL A 254 -56.03 -31.70 90.75
CA VAL A 254 -57.39 -32.09 91.16
C VAL A 254 -57.37 -33.25 92.18
N LEU A 255 -56.43 -34.19 92.07
CA LEU A 255 -56.24 -35.23 93.09
C LEU A 255 -55.69 -34.64 94.40
N LYS A 256 -54.80 -33.65 94.33
CA LYS A 256 -54.26 -32.95 95.51
C LYS A 256 -55.32 -32.12 96.25
N SER A 257 -56.23 -31.44 95.55
CA SER A 257 -57.33 -30.71 96.23
C SER A 257 -58.29 -31.67 96.94
N LYS A 258 -58.65 -32.80 96.31
CA LYS A 258 -59.42 -33.87 96.96
C LYS A 258 -58.73 -34.40 98.22
N LEU A 259 -57.42 -34.67 98.15
CA LEU A 259 -56.62 -35.12 99.30
C LEU A 259 -56.64 -34.10 100.45
N ASN A 260 -56.50 -32.80 100.16
CA ASN A 260 -56.57 -31.75 101.17
C ASN A 260 -57.94 -31.69 101.86
N VAL A 261 -59.05 -31.82 101.10
CA VAL A 261 -60.42 -31.84 101.67
C VAL A 261 -60.61 -33.05 102.59
N SER A 262 -60.20 -34.25 102.15
CA SER A 262 -60.24 -35.44 103.01
C SER A 262 -59.35 -35.32 104.25
N SER A 263 -58.21 -34.64 104.14
CA SER A 263 -57.30 -34.41 105.28
C SER A 263 -57.82 -33.37 106.28
N SER A 264 -58.61 -32.38 105.84
CA SER A 264 -59.33 -31.48 106.76
C SER A 264 -60.36 -32.28 107.54
N LEU A 265 -61.25 -32.99 106.84
CA LEU A 265 -62.31 -33.79 107.44
C LEU A 265 -61.77 -34.80 108.48
N LEU A 266 -60.61 -35.41 108.22
CA LEU A 266 -59.92 -36.30 109.17
C LEU A 266 -59.36 -35.56 110.41
N HIS A 267 -59.02 -34.29 110.30
CA HIS A 267 -58.61 -33.45 111.43
C HIS A 267 -59.83 -32.95 112.22
N ASP A 268 -60.89 -32.53 111.53
CA ASP A 268 -62.16 -32.10 112.09
C ASP A 268 -62.81 -33.23 112.91
N LEU A 269 -62.90 -34.45 112.36
CA LEU A 269 -63.36 -35.65 113.08
C LEU A 269 -62.47 -36.04 114.27
N LYS A 270 -61.16 -35.72 114.25
CA LYS A 270 -60.27 -35.94 115.39
C LYS A 270 -60.45 -34.88 116.48
N ALA A 271 -60.82 -33.65 116.11
CA ALA A 271 -61.19 -32.61 117.05
C ALA A 271 -62.56 -32.92 117.71
N GLU A 272 -63.53 -33.43 116.95
CA GLU A 272 -64.81 -33.92 117.49
C GLU A 272 -64.60 -35.10 118.46
N LEU A 273 -63.73 -36.07 118.11
CA LEU A 273 -63.38 -37.17 119.01
C LEU A 273 -62.69 -36.67 120.29
N ALA A 274 -61.78 -35.71 120.21
CA ALA A 274 -61.15 -35.10 121.38
C ALA A 274 -62.17 -34.35 122.26
N ALA A 275 -63.08 -33.59 121.65
CA ALA A 275 -64.15 -32.88 122.35
C ALA A 275 -65.15 -33.85 123.03
N TYR A 276 -65.47 -34.98 122.40
CA TYR A 276 -66.28 -36.04 123.03
C TYR A 276 -65.58 -36.61 124.27
N MET A 277 -64.27 -36.88 124.18
CA MET A 277 -63.48 -37.44 125.29
C MET A 277 -63.34 -36.46 126.47
N ASP A 278 -63.05 -35.18 126.21
CA ASP A 278 -63.03 -34.14 127.26
C ASP A 278 -64.44 -33.88 127.85
N SER A 279 -65.50 -33.97 127.04
CA SER A 279 -66.89 -33.77 127.48
C SER A 279 -67.43 -34.89 128.37
N LYS A 280 -66.74 -36.03 128.54
CA LYS A 280 -67.25 -37.22 129.24
C LYS A 280 -66.52 -37.53 130.56
N ILE A 281 -65.90 -36.55 131.21
CA ILE A 281 -65.36 -36.70 132.58
C ILE A 281 -66.47 -36.47 133.65
N LYS A 282 -67.49 -37.34 133.65
CA LYS A 282 -68.37 -37.68 134.81
C LYS A 282 -69.40 -38.79 134.50
N GLU A 283 -69.41 -39.81 135.36
CA GLU A 283 -70.40 -40.89 135.56
C GLU A 283 -70.67 -41.90 134.42
N GLU A 284 -71.49 -42.93 134.70
CA GLU A 284 -71.24 -44.34 134.31
C GLU A 284 -72.37 -45.05 133.54
N GLY A 285 -72.03 -46.19 132.89
CA GLY A 285 -72.97 -47.15 132.28
C GLY A 285 -72.24 -48.22 131.43
N ASP A 286 -72.22 -49.50 131.84
CA ASP A 286 -71.07 -50.38 131.54
C ASP A 286 -71.09 -51.30 130.30
N ASP A 287 -72.19 -51.47 129.55
CA ASP A 287 -72.19 -52.40 128.40
C ASP A 287 -72.26 -51.75 127.01
N GLU A 288 -72.78 -50.52 126.88
CA GLU A 288 -72.59 -49.73 125.66
C GLU A 288 -71.13 -49.29 125.51
N ARG A 289 -70.47 -48.94 126.64
CA ARG A 289 -69.01 -48.67 126.71
C ARG A 289 -68.14 -49.75 126.07
N LYS A 290 -68.55 -51.03 126.08
CA LYS A 290 -67.77 -52.11 125.46
C LYS A 290 -67.88 -52.11 123.92
N LYS A 291 -69.02 -51.70 123.37
CA LYS A 291 -69.19 -51.49 121.92
C LYS A 291 -68.51 -50.22 121.45
N GLU A 292 -68.69 -49.11 122.19
CA GLU A 292 -67.98 -47.85 121.94
C GLU A 292 -66.45 -48.09 121.94
N LEU A 293 -65.92 -48.85 122.91
CA LEU A 293 -64.48 -49.16 123.00
C LEU A 293 -63.96 -50.01 121.84
N GLU A 294 -64.71 -51.02 121.38
CA GLU A 294 -64.28 -51.87 120.28
C GLU A 294 -64.41 -51.16 118.92
N GLU A 295 -65.39 -50.26 118.76
CA GLU A 295 -65.48 -49.33 117.63
C GLU A 295 -64.34 -48.30 117.64
N VAL A 296 -63.97 -47.76 118.81
CA VAL A 296 -62.80 -46.88 118.97
C VAL A 296 -61.50 -47.64 118.65
N LYS A 297 -61.33 -48.91 119.06
CA LYS A 297 -60.21 -49.75 118.60
C LYS A 297 -60.19 -49.90 117.08
N MET A 298 -61.32 -50.24 116.46
CA MET A 298 -61.39 -50.45 115.01
C MET A 298 -61.07 -49.17 114.24
N ASN A 299 -61.47 -48.00 114.78
CA ASN A 299 -61.07 -46.70 114.26
C ASN A 299 -59.58 -46.38 114.50
N ILE A 300 -58.99 -46.77 115.65
CA ILE A 300 -57.54 -46.66 115.91
C ILE A 300 -56.74 -47.54 114.94
N GLU A 301 -57.16 -48.76 114.67
CA GLU A 301 -56.53 -49.65 113.69
C GLU A 301 -56.62 -49.08 112.27
N LYS A 302 -57.80 -48.57 111.88
CA LYS A 302 -58.02 -47.89 110.60
C LYS A 302 -57.11 -46.65 110.45
N VAL A 303 -57.04 -45.80 111.46
CA VAL A 303 -56.15 -44.62 111.46
C VAL A 303 -54.68 -45.03 111.47
N THR A 304 -54.32 -46.16 112.09
CA THR A 304 -52.95 -46.70 112.06
C THR A 304 -52.58 -47.22 110.67
N ALA A 305 -53.51 -47.88 109.96
CA ALA A 305 -53.33 -48.27 108.57
C ALA A 305 -53.20 -47.06 107.63
N GLU A 306 -53.96 -45.98 107.87
CA GLU A 306 -53.82 -44.71 107.16
C GLU A 306 -52.47 -44.03 107.45
N VAL A 307 -52.01 -44.00 108.71
CA VAL A 307 -50.67 -43.51 109.09
C VAL A 307 -49.56 -44.31 108.40
N ASN A 308 -49.71 -45.62 108.24
CA ASN A 308 -48.75 -46.44 107.49
C ASN A 308 -48.77 -46.11 105.99
N ARG A 309 -49.94 -45.94 105.36
CA ARG A 309 -50.05 -45.43 103.98
C ARG A 309 -49.40 -44.05 103.79
N PHE A 310 -49.55 -43.15 104.77
CA PHE A 310 -48.87 -41.85 104.73
C PHE A 310 -47.35 -41.98 104.92
N ARG A 311 -46.88 -42.94 105.71
CA ARG A 311 -45.45 -43.27 105.86
C ARG A 311 -44.85 -43.76 104.53
N GLU A 312 -45.58 -44.64 103.83
CA GLU A 312 -45.24 -45.13 102.49
C GLU A 312 -45.23 -43.99 101.46
N ALA A 313 -46.24 -43.12 101.48
CA ALA A 313 -46.30 -41.94 100.62
C ALA A 313 -45.15 -40.95 100.88
N LEU A 314 -44.74 -40.75 102.14
CA LEU A 314 -43.61 -39.91 102.51
C LEU A 314 -42.27 -40.53 102.07
N ALA A 315 -42.13 -41.85 102.16
CA ALA A 315 -40.98 -42.57 101.59
C ALA A 315 -40.93 -42.43 100.06
N SER A 316 -42.07 -42.57 99.37
CA SER A 316 -42.17 -42.32 97.93
C SER A 316 -41.81 -40.87 97.57
N LEU A 317 -42.26 -39.88 98.34
CA LEU A 317 -41.92 -38.47 98.13
C LEU A 317 -40.42 -38.19 98.32
N LYS A 318 -39.78 -38.80 99.32
CA LYS A 318 -38.32 -38.74 99.49
C LYS A 318 -37.57 -39.38 98.31
N SER A 319 -38.04 -40.53 97.83
CA SER A 319 -37.45 -41.18 96.65
C SER A 319 -37.59 -40.31 95.39
N LYS A 320 -38.71 -39.60 95.22
CA LYS A 320 -38.92 -38.66 94.12
C LYS A 320 -38.03 -37.42 94.24
N LEU A 321 -37.87 -36.88 95.45
CA LEU A 321 -36.97 -35.75 95.70
C LEU A 321 -35.50 -36.10 95.38
N GLU A 322 -35.05 -37.31 95.72
CA GLU A 322 -33.68 -37.75 95.39
C GLU A 322 -33.49 -38.01 93.89
N LEU A 323 -34.52 -38.55 93.21
CA LEU A 323 -34.57 -38.63 91.75
C LEU A 323 -34.48 -37.23 91.11
N GLU A 324 -35.27 -36.27 91.59
CA GLU A 324 -35.33 -34.90 91.09
C GLU A 324 -33.99 -34.16 91.27
N LYS A 325 -33.26 -34.38 92.37
CA LYS A 325 -31.86 -33.94 92.50
C LYS A 325 -30.92 -34.56 91.47
N SER A 326 -31.07 -35.85 91.18
CA SER A 326 -30.24 -36.54 90.17
C SER A 326 -30.52 -36.02 88.76
N VAL A 327 -31.78 -35.69 88.45
CA VAL A 327 -32.16 -35.00 87.21
C VAL A 327 -31.55 -33.59 87.17
N LEU A 328 -31.62 -32.82 88.26
CA LEU A 328 -31.04 -31.48 88.32
C LEU A 328 -29.50 -31.47 88.13
N THR A 329 -28.79 -32.47 88.67
CA THR A 329 -27.34 -32.59 88.47
C THR A 329 -26.98 -33.02 87.05
N ASN A 330 -27.74 -33.93 86.45
CA ASN A 330 -27.58 -34.29 85.04
C ASN A 330 -27.88 -33.10 84.11
N LEU A 331 -28.94 -32.33 84.39
CA LEU A 331 -29.34 -31.15 83.63
C LEU A 331 -28.24 -30.08 83.64
N LYS A 332 -27.66 -29.79 84.82
CA LYS A 332 -26.51 -28.89 84.94
C LYS A 332 -25.28 -29.39 84.16
N GLN A 333 -25.01 -30.69 84.16
CA GLN A 333 -23.90 -31.22 83.38
C GLN A 333 -24.17 -31.18 81.86
N SER A 334 -25.43 -31.19 81.41
CA SER A 334 -25.77 -30.90 80.01
C SER A 334 -25.72 -29.40 79.69
N GLU A 335 -26.10 -28.53 80.63
CA GLU A 335 -25.99 -27.06 80.52
C GLU A 335 -24.53 -26.63 80.36
N GLU A 336 -23.61 -27.12 81.20
CA GLU A 336 -22.17 -26.88 81.09
C GLU A 336 -21.59 -27.33 79.73
N LYS A 337 -22.03 -28.49 79.22
CA LYS A 337 -21.64 -29.00 77.89
C LYS A 337 -22.21 -28.13 76.75
N ALA A 338 -23.45 -27.68 76.88
CA ALA A 338 -24.08 -26.79 75.90
C ALA A 338 -23.38 -25.43 75.87
N SER A 339 -23.03 -24.83 77.02
CA SER A 339 -22.24 -23.59 77.06
C SER A 339 -20.86 -23.76 76.43
N ALA A 340 -20.18 -24.90 76.62
CA ALA A 340 -18.91 -25.18 75.96
C ALA A 340 -19.05 -25.32 74.42
N ALA A 341 -20.17 -25.89 73.95
CA ALA A 341 -20.50 -25.95 72.52
C ALA A 341 -20.81 -24.55 71.93
N VAL A 342 -21.53 -23.70 72.67
CA VAL A 342 -21.79 -22.30 72.24
C VAL A 342 -20.48 -21.53 72.07
N VAL A 343 -19.56 -21.58 73.04
CA VAL A 343 -18.27 -20.86 72.95
C VAL A 343 -17.41 -21.34 71.77
N THR A 344 -17.46 -22.63 71.42
CA THR A 344 -16.73 -23.15 70.24
C THR A 344 -17.38 -22.71 68.92
N LEU A 345 -18.72 -22.67 68.85
CA LEU A 345 -19.44 -22.09 67.70
C LEU A 345 -19.23 -20.57 67.57
N GLU A 346 -19.12 -19.83 68.67
CA GLU A 346 -18.77 -18.40 68.67
C GLU A 346 -17.37 -18.16 68.09
N GLU A 347 -16.38 -18.99 68.45
CA GLU A 347 -15.05 -18.91 67.83
C GLU A 347 -15.08 -19.22 66.32
N GLU A 348 -15.86 -20.21 65.88
CA GLU A 348 -15.98 -20.55 64.46
C GLU A 348 -16.75 -19.47 63.66
N LEU A 349 -17.71 -18.80 64.30
CA LEU A 349 -18.39 -17.64 63.76
C LEU A 349 -17.42 -16.46 63.56
N GLU A 350 -16.52 -16.17 64.50
CA GLU A 350 -15.50 -15.13 64.30
C GLU A 350 -14.42 -15.51 63.27
N LYS A 351 -13.99 -16.79 63.23
CA LYS A 351 -13.07 -17.30 62.21
C LYS A 351 -13.67 -17.16 60.79
N THR A 352 -14.95 -17.48 60.62
CA THR A 352 -15.66 -17.35 59.33
C THR A 352 -15.94 -15.89 58.96
N LYS A 353 -16.31 -15.02 59.91
CA LYS A 353 -16.40 -13.55 59.69
C LYS A 353 -15.07 -12.99 59.18
N PHE A 354 -13.94 -13.36 59.78
CA PHE A 354 -12.62 -12.91 59.34
C PHE A 354 -12.27 -13.43 57.93
N ALA A 355 -12.58 -14.69 57.63
CA ALA A 355 -12.38 -15.26 56.29
C ALA A 355 -13.22 -14.52 55.21
N ILE A 356 -14.49 -14.20 55.51
CA ILE A 356 -15.36 -13.42 54.61
C ILE A 356 -14.80 -12.01 54.38
N ALA A 357 -14.28 -11.34 55.44
CA ALA A 357 -13.67 -10.02 55.30
C ALA A 357 -12.40 -10.06 54.42
N PHE A 358 -11.54 -11.06 54.61
CA PHE A 358 -10.34 -11.27 53.77
C PHE A 358 -10.69 -11.55 52.30
N LEU A 359 -11.70 -12.40 52.04
CA LEU A 359 -12.15 -12.69 50.68
C LEU A 359 -12.75 -11.45 50.00
N LYS A 360 -13.52 -10.63 50.71
CA LYS A 360 -14.06 -9.36 50.18
C LYS A 360 -12.95 -8.37 49.82
N MET A 361 -11.91 -8.26 50.65
CA MET A 361 -10.73 -7.43 50.33
C MET A 361 -10.03 -7.91 49.05
N LYS A 362 -9.92 -9.23 48.84
CA LYS A 362 -9.33 -9.80 47.62
C LYS A 362 -10.22 -9.68 46.38
N GLU A 363 -11.54 -9.70 46.53
CA GLU A 363 -12.50 -9.43 45.44
C GLU A 363 -12.50 -7.94 45.05
N GLU A 364 -12.25 -7.05 46.01
CA GLU A 364 -12.05 -5.61 45.77
C GLU A 364 -10.74 -5.30 45.04
N GLU A 365 -9.63 -5.87 45.50
CA GLU A 365 -8.33 -5.79 44.82
C GLU A 365 -8.40 -6.34 43.37
N ALA A 366 -9.16 -7.42 43.14
CA ALA A 366 -9.42 -7.95 41.81
C ALA A 366 -10.34 -7.03 40.96
N ARG A 367 -11.34 -6.39 41.56
CA ARG A 367 -12.19 -5.38 40.90
C ARG A 367 -11.37 -4.16 40.46
N ASP A 368 -10.50 -3.65 41.32
CA ASP A 368 -9.66 -2.48 41.03
C ASP A 368 -8.61 -2.80 39.95
N MET A 369 -7.98 -3.98 39.99
CA MET A 369 -7.16 -4.46 38.87
C MET A 369 -7.96 -4.55 37.56
N MET A 370 -9.21 -5.02 37.59
CA MET A 370 -10.08 -5.06 36.42
C MET A 370 -10.53 -3.65 35.95
N ILE A 371 -10.33 -2.60 36.74
CA ILE A 371 -10.53 -1.20 36.35
C ILE A 371 -9.21 -0.57 35.83
N GLU A 372 -8.06 -1.00 36.34
CA GLU A 372 -6.74 -0.52 35.88
C GLU A 372 -6.26 -1.20 34.59
N LEU A 373 -6.36 -2.53 34.45
CA LEU A 373 -5.86 -3.23 33.27
C LEU A 373 -6.49 -2.69 31.97
N PRO A 374 -7.81 -2.43 31.86
CA PRO A 374 -8.38 -1.78 30.67
C PRO A 374 -7.79 -0.40 30.38
N LYS A 375 -7.41 0.39 31.38
CA LYS A 375 -6.79 1.71 31.20
C LYS A 375 -5.35 1.57 30.69
N LYS A 376 -4.59 0.65 31.28
CA LYS A 376 -3.21 0.30 30.86
C LYS A 376 -3.20 -0.26 29.44
N LEU A 377 -4.14 -1.18 29.14
CA LEU A 377 -4.34 -1.76 27.81
C LEU A 377 -4.78 -0.72 26.77
N GLN A 378 -5.69 0.19 27.12
CA GLN A 378 -6.09 1.29 26.24
C GLN A 378 -4.93 2.27 25.99
N GLN A 379 -4.05 2.48 26.97
CA GLN A 379 -2.85 3.30 26.78
C GLN A 379 -1.84 2.59 25.87
N ALA A 380 -1.47 1.34 26.17
CA ALA A 380 -0.60 0.54 25.32
C ALA A 380 -1.13 0.41 23.87
N ALA A 381 -2.45 0.39 23.68
CA ALA A 381 -3.06 0.42 22.35
C ALA A 381 -2.84 1.75 21.61
N ARG A 382 -2.92 2.90 22.30
CA ARG A 382 -2.54 4.21 21.73
C ARG A 382 -1.06 4.24 21.39
N ASP A 383 -0.21 3.78 22.31
CA ASP A 383 1.24 3.78 22.15
C ASP A 383 1.67 2.87 20.99
N ALA A 384 1.01 1.73 20.82
CA ALA A 384 1.18 0.83 19.68
C ALA A 384 0.71 1.46 18.35
N ASP A 385 -0.43 2.16 18.32
CA ASP A 385 -0.90 2.86 17.13
C ASP A 385 -0.01 4.07 16.77
N GLU A 386 0.53 4.78 17.77
CA GLU A 386 1.51 5.85 17.56
C GLU A 386 2.82 5.28 17.01
N ALA A 387 3.36 4.20 17.59
CA ALA A 387 4.52 3.49 17.07
C ALA A 387 4.32 2.98 15.64
N LYS A 388 3.14 2.43 15.33
CA LYS A 388 2.74 2.03 13.96
C LYS A 388 2.63 3.23 13.02
N SER A 389 2.21 4.40 13.50
CA SER A 389 2.17 5.64 12.71
C SER A 389 3.59 6.15 12.38
N LEU A 390 4.51 6.07 13.34
CA LEU A 390 5.92 6.44 13.18
C LEU A 390 6.64 5.46 12.24
N ALA A 391 6.38 4.16 12.36
CA ALA A 391 6.88 3.14 11.42
C ALA A 391 6.41 3.42 9.98
N ARG A 392 5.13 3.79 9.78
CA ARG A 392 4.58 4.22 8.47
C ARG A 392 5.11 5.58 8.00
N ALA A 393 5.63 6.43 8.89
CA ALA A 393 6.31 7.66 8.51
C ALA A 393 7.74 7.35 8.02
N ALA A 394 8.52 6.58 8.79
CA ALA A 394 9.88 6.16 8.41
C ALA A 394 9.89 5.32 7.12
N GLN A 395 8.87 4.48 6.89
CA GLN A 395 8.71 3.76 5.62
C GLN A 395 8.43 4.68 4.42
N ARG A 396 7.78 5.83 4.61
CA ARG A 396 7.58 6.83 3.53
C ARG A 396 8.86 7.61 3.27
N GLU A 397 9.55 8.08 4.31
CA GLU A 397 10.89 8.69 4.18
C GLU A 397 11.86 7.76 3.42
N LEU A 398 11.79 6.45 3.67
CA LEU A 398 12.58 5.45 2.96
C LEU A 398 12.19 5.33 1.46
N VAL A 399 10.90 5.30 1.13
CA VAL A 399 10.45 5.22 -0.27
C VAL A 399 10.85 6.51 -1.03
N GLU A 400 10.68 7.68 -0.42
CA GLU A 400 11.10 8.97 -0.98
C GLU A 400 12.61 8.98 -1.24
N ALA A 401 13.43 8.53 -0.29
CA ALA A 401 14.89 8.39 -0.46
C ALA A 401 15.30 7.33 -1.50
N GLN A 402 14.49 6.28 -1.72
CA GLN A 402 14.70 5.30 -2.80
C GLN A 402 14.38 5.90 -4.18
N GLU A 403 13.30 6.67 -4.30
CA GLU A 403 12.92 7.36 -5.54
C GLU A 403 13.95 8.44 -5.92
N GLU A 404 14.47 9.21 -4.94
CA GLU A 404 15.58 10.14 -5.17
C GLU A 404 16.86 9.44 -5.64
N ALA A 405 17.22 8.29 -5.04
CA ALA A 405 18.40 7.52 -5.42
C ALA A 405 18.29 6.99 -6.87
N GLU A 406 17.15 6.42 -7.26
CA GLU A 406 16.92 5.96 -8.64
C GLU A 406 16.81 7.13 -9.63
N GLN A 407 16.27 8.29 -9.23
CA GLN A 407 16.28 9.50 -10.06
C GLN A 407 17.70 10.03 -10.30
N ALA A 408 18.56 10.04 -9.28
CA ALA A 408 19.96 10.43 -9.40
C ALA A 408 20.75 9.48 -10.31
N LYS A 409 20.52 8.16 -10.18
CA LYS A 409 21.07 7.10 -11.03
C LYS A 409 20.59 7.20 -12.49
N ALA A 410 19.31 7.50 -12.73
CA ALA A 410 18.78 7.73 -14.07
C ALA A 410 19.44 8.95 -14.75
N ARG A 411 19.67 10.04 -14.00
CA ARG A 411 20.45 11.20 -14.46
C ARG A 411 21.90 10.82 -14.77
N ALA A 412 22.57 10.02 -13.92
CA ALA A 412 23.93 9.54 -14.16
C ALA A 412 24.04 8.73 -15.46
N SER A 413 23.16 7.77 -15.69
CA SER A 413 23.10 6.99 -16.96
C SER A 413 22.92 7.86 -18.21
N THR A 414 22.36 9.06 -18.06
CA THR A 414 22.13 10.02 -19.15
C THR A 414 23.37 10.85 -19.42
N LEU A 415 24.10 11.24 -18.38
CA LEU A 415 25.43 11.86 -18.51
C LEU A 415 26.47 10.87 -19.06
N GLU A 416 26.45 9.62 -18.64
CA GLU A 416 27.29 8.54 -19.19
C GLU A 416 27.07 8.37 -20.70
N ARG A 417 25.82 8.31 -21.16
CA ARG A 417 25.48 8.25 -22.59
C ARG A 417 25.94 9.49 -23.35
N ARG A 418 25.77 10.70 -22.79
CA ARG A 418 26.29 11.94 -23.40
C ARG A 418 27.82 11.94 -23.49
N LEU A 419 28.50 11.44 -22.46
CA LEU A 419 29.96 11.29 -22.40
C LEU A 419 30.50 10.25 -23.40
N LEU A 420 29.71 9.22 -23.73
CA LEU A 420 30.05 8.29 -24.81
C LEU A 420 29.86 8.96 -26.17
N ALA A 421 28.79 9.71 -26.38
CA ALA A 421 28.54 10.44 -27.62
C ALA A 421 29.64 11.50 -27.91
N THR A 422 30.02 12.33 -26.93
CA THR A 422 31.07 13.35 -27.12
C THR A 422 32.46 12.74 -27.34
N LYS A 423 32.75 11.55 -26.76
CA LYS A 423 33.96 10.78 -27.13
C LYS A 423 33.95 10.38 -28.60
N MET A 424 32.83 9.86 -29.11
CA MET A 424 32.72 9.48 -30.53
C MET A 424 32.81 10.69 -31.47
N GLU A 425 32.25 11.84 -31.09
CA GLU A 425 32.43 13.10 -31.84
C GLU A 425 33.89 13.57 -31.82
N ILE A 426 34.59 13.47 -30.69
CA ILE A 426 36.04 13.76 -30.61
C ILE A 426 36.87 12.83 -31.52
N GLU A 427 36.53 11.54 -31.58
CA GLU A 427 37.22 10.59 -32.46
C GLU A 427 36.94 10.89 -33.95
N ALA A 428 35.71 11.27 -34.30
CA ALA A 428 35.35 11.72 -35.64
C ALA A 428 36.04 13.05 -36.03
N ALA A 429 36.03 14.04 -35.15
CA ALA A 429 36.71 15.32 -35.34
C ALA A 429 38.22 15.14 -35.53
N ARG A 430 38.87 14.26 -34.75
CA ARG A 430 40.28 13.90 -34.93
C ARG A 430 40.58 13.17 -36.24
N ALA A 431 39.67 12.32 -36.71
CA ALA A 431 39.80 11.69 -38.02
C ALA A 431 39.71 12.73 -39.14
N SER A 432 38.76 13.67 -39.04
CA SER A 432 38.61 14.81 -39.95
C SER A 432 39.82 15.74 -39.92
N GLU A 433 40.31 16.12 -38.73
CA GLU A 433 41.50 16.94 -38.51
C GLU A 433 42.75 16.30 -39.14
N LYS A 434 42.90 14.96 -39.00
CA LYS A 434 43.99 14.21 -39.63
C LYS A 434 43.88 14.24 -41.16
N LEU A 435 42.69 14.04 -41.72
CA LEU A 435 42.47 14.12 -43.18
C LEU A 435 42.71 15.54 -43.71
N ALA A 436 42.30 16.57 -42.97
CA ALA A 436 42.59 17.97 -43.31
C ALA A 436 44.10 18.27 -43.28
N LYS A 437 44.83 17.77 -42.29
CA LYS A 437 46.31 17.82 -42.22
C LYS A 437 47.01 17.05 -43.33
N GLU A 438 46.46 15.91 -43.74
CA GLU A 438 46.99 15.14 -44.87
C GLU A 438 46.71 15.87 -46.20
N SER A 439 45.57 16.57 -46.32
CA SER A 439 45.23 17.42 -47.47
C SER A 439 46.10 18.68 -47.56
N THR A 440 46.30 19.43 -46.47
CA THR A 440 47.16 20.63 -46.49
C THR A 440 48.62 20.26 -46.78
N LYS A 441 49.10 19.15 -46.20
CA LYS A 441 50.45 18.63 -46.49
C LYS A 441 50.60 18.08 -47.92
N ALA A 442 49.54 17.57 -48.53
CA ALA A 442 49.56 17.20 -49.94
C ALA A 442 49.68 18.44 -50.83
N LEU A 443 48.92 19.50 -50.53
CA LEU A 443 48.97 20.78 -51.23
C LEU A 443 50.34 21.47 -51.10
N GLU A 444 50.89 21.56 -49.89
CA GLU A 444 52.25 22.04 -49.59
C GLU A 444 53.33 21.23 -50.33
N LYS A 445 53.10 19.93 -50.54
CA LYS A 445 54.01 19.10 -51.34
C LYS A 445 53.90 19.39 -52.84
N SER A 446 52.70 19.62 -53.39
CA SER A 446 52.56 20.06 -54.79
C SER A 446 53.18 21.44 -55.01
N GLU A 447 52.92 22.39 -54.10
CA GLU A 447 53.48 23.75 -54.07
C GLU A 447 55.01 23.71 -54.12
N SER A 448 55.64 22.89 -53.28
CA SER A 448 57.10 22.72 -53.27
C SER A 448 57.66 21.97 -54.50
N THR A 449 56.92 21.05 -55.13
CA THR A 449 57.38 20.40 -56.37
C THR A 449 57.33 21.28 -57.62
N VAL A 450 56.50 22.33 -57.66
CA VAL A 450 56.50 23.30 -58.76
C VAL A 450 57.77 24.17 -58.76
N SER A 451 58.45 24.30 -57.61
CA SER A 451 59.62 25.17 -57.47
C SER A 451 60.92 24.68 -58.14
N ASN A 452 61.03 23.40 -58.49
CA ASN A 452 62.28 22.77 -58.97
C ASN A 452 62.03 21.54 -59.87
N ASP A 453 61.48 21.71 -61.07
CA ASP A 453 61.99 21.06 -62.30
C ASP A 453 61.26 21.57 -63.55
N ASP A 454 62.01 21.82 -64.63
CA ASP A 454 61.47 22.11 -65.95
C ASP A 454 60.87 20.83 -66.59
N THR A 455 59.82 21.00 -67.40
CA THR A 455 59.29 19.98 -68.34
C THR A 455 58.67 18.69 -67.75
N ALA A 456 57.61 18.85 -66.94
CA ALA A 456 56.55 17.83 -66.85
C ALA A 456 55.22 18.42 -67.35
N SER A 457 54.74 17.96 -68.52
CA SER A 457 53.43 18.39 -69.04
C SER A 457 52.32 18.03 -68.06
N SER A 458 51.55 19.03 -67.62
CA SER A 458 50.29 18.81 -66.91
C SER A 458 49.37 17.90 -67.74
N ASP A 459 48.64 17.00 -67.08
CA ASP A 459 47.72 16.06 -67.71
C ASP A 459 46.40 16.78 -68.06
N MET A 460 46.47 17.67 -69.05
CA MET A 460 45.30 18.36 -69.61
C MET A 460 44.43 17.37 -70.39
N VAL A 461 43.60 16.62 -69.65
CA VAL A 461 42.52 15.78 -70.18
C VAL A 461 41.57 16.65 -70.99
N THR A 462 41.79 16.69 -72.29
CA THR A 462 41.11 17.58 -73.24
C THR A 462 39.77 16.96 -73.64
N ILE A 463 38.80 17.07 -72.72
CA ILE A 463 37.42 16.63 -72.91
C ILE A 463 36.83 17.32 -74.15
N THR A 464 36.33 16.55 -75.11
CA THR A 464 35.71 17.12 -76.31
C THR A 464 34.37 17.78 -75.99
N LEU A 465 33.92 18.71 -76.85
CA LEU A 465 32.66 19.45 -76.62
C LEU A 465 31.44 18.51 -76.50
N ASP A 466 31.43 17.41 -77.25
CA ASP A 466 30.37 16.39 -77.16
C ASP A 466 30.42 15.64 -75.82
N GLU A 467 31.60 15.24 -75.35
CA GLU A 467 31.78 14.60 -74.05
C GLU A 467 31.40 15.54 -72.89
N TYR A 468 31.72 16.83 -72.97
CA TYR A 468 31.26 17.83 -72.01
C TYR A 468 29.73 17.90 -71.97
N HIS A 469 29.06 17.90 -73.13
CA HIS A 469 27.60 17.86 -73.21
C HIS A 469 27.00 16.54 -72.72
N GLU A 470 27.68 15.39 -72.86
CA GLU A 470 27.25 14.12 -72.25
C GLU A 470 27.44 14.10 -70.73
N LEU A 471 28.57 14.59 -70.21
CA LEU A 471 28.79 14.75 -68.77
C LEU A 471 27.76 15.70 -68.16
N GLY A 472 27.45 16.83 -68.80
CA GLY A 472 26.41 17.76 -68.35
C GLY A 472 25.02 17.10 -68.25
N LYS A 473 24.59 16.38 -69.31
CA LYS A 473 23.33 15.61 -69.30
C LYS A 473 23.33 14.53 -68.21
N ARG A 474 24.46 13.88 -67.97
CA ARG A 474 24.62 12.83 -66.94
C ARG A 474 24.59 13.40 -65.53
N SER A 475 25.22 14.56 -65.30
CA SER A 475 25.18 15.29 -64.03
C SER A 475 23.76 15.74 -63.71
N TYR A 476 23.08 16.41 -64.64
CA TYR A 476 21.70 16.86 -64.46
C TYR A 476 20.74 15.71 -64.13
N LYS A 477 20.90 14.56 -64.77
CA LYS A 477 20.08 13.36 -64.48
C LYS A 477 20.38 12.72 -63.11
N MET A 478 21.62 12.82 -62.62
CA MET A 478 21.97 12.40 -61.26
C MET A 478 21.46 13.40 -60.21
N GLU A 479 21.49 14.69 -60.51
CA GLU A 479 20.93 15.78 -59.70
C GLU A 479 19.41 15.65 -59.58
N GLU A 480 18.70 15.42 -60.69
CA GLU A 480 17.26 15.13 -60.70
C GLU A 480 16.93 13.91 -59.82
N GLN A 481 17.73 12.84 -59.91
CA GLN A 481 17.56 11.66 -59.05
C GLN A 481 17.87 11.96 -57.56
N ALA A 482 18.84 12.82 -57.26
CA ALA A 482 19.15 13.25 -55.90
C ALA A 482 18.01 14.10 -55.32
N ASN A 483 17.54 15.10 -56.07
CA ASN A 483 16.41 15.96 -55.71
C ASN A 483 15.12 15.15 -55.51
N ALA A 484 14.85 14.14 -56.34
CA ALA A 484 13.73 13.21 -56.14
C ALA A 484 13.85 12.39 -54.84
N ARG A 485 15.06 11.97 -54.44
CA ARG A 485 15.30 11.28 -53.15
C ARG A 485 15.13 12.22 -51.97
N VAL A 486 15.61 13.47 -52.07
CA VAL A 486 15.42 14.50 -51.03
C VAL A 486 13.92 14.82 -50.87
N ALA A 487 13.18 14.99 -51.97
CA ALA A 487 11.73 15.20 -51.93
C ALA A 487 10.98 14.03 -51.28
N ALA A 488 11.34 12.78 -51.60
CA ALA A 488 10.77 11.60 -50.98
C ALA A 488 11.10 11.51 -49.46
N SER A 489 12.34 11.83 -49.08
CA SER A 489 12.74 11.88 -47.66
C SER A 489 12.00 12.97 -46.90
N ASN A 490 11.82 14.16 -47.48
CA ASN A 490 11.07 15.25 -46.87
C ASN A 490 9.59 14.90 -46.73
N SER A 491 8.99 14.20 -47.70
CA SER A 491 7.61 13.68 -47.59
C SER A 491 7.46 12.68 -46.44
N LEU A 492 8.44 11.79 -46.21
CA LEU A 492 8.46 10.90 -45.04
C LEU A 492 8.59 11.68 -43.72
N ILE A 493 9.40 12.74 -43.69
CA ILE A 493 9.59 13.61 -42.52
C ILE A 493 8.30 14.37 -42.18
N GLU A 494 7.59 14.95 -43.16
CA GLU A 494 6.32 15.64 -42.88
C GLU A 494 5.23 14.66 -42.42
N MET A 495 5.11 13.47 -43.02
CA MET A 495 4.19 12.44 -42.51
C MET A 495 4.52 12.01 -41.08
N ALA A 496 5.81 11.94 -40.72
CA ALA A 496 6.23 11.66 -39.35
C ALA A 496 5.84 12.79 -38.39
N LYS A 497 6.13 14.05 -38.72
CA LYS A 497 5.72 15.24 -37.94
C LYS A 497 4.20 15.33 -37.75
N GLU A 498 3.42 15.10 -38.80
CA GLU A 498 1.96 15.08 -38.66
C GLU A 498 1.47 13.95 -37.74
N SER A 499 2.16 12.79 -37.75
CA SER A 499 1.83 11.68 -36.85
C SER A 499 2.19 11.98 -35.39
N GLU A 500 3.29 12.70 -35.16
CA GLU A 500 3.71 13.22 -33.85
C GLU A 500 2.70 14.24 -33.32
N LEU A 501 2.33 15.25 -34.11
CA LEU A 501 1.31 16.24 -33.75
C LEU A 501 -0.04 15.60 -33.39
N ARG A 502 -0.52 14.64 -34.20
CA ARG A 502 -1.73 13.83 -33.93
C ARG A 502 -1.60 12.87 -32.74
N SER A 503 -0.41 12.72 -32.17
CA SER A 503 -0.18 11.97 -30.92
C SER A 503 -0.14 12.90 -29.71
N LEU A 504 0.43 14.11 -29.87
CA LEU A 504 0.43 15.16 -28.85
C LEU A 504 -0.98 15.70 -28.59
N GLU A 505 -1.78 15.97 -29.64
CA GLU A 505 -3.19 16.35 -29.55
C GLU A 505 -4.02 15.34 -28.73
N LYS A 506 -3.76 14.04 -28.91
CA LYS A 506 -4.42 12.97 -28.14
C LYS A 506 -3.93 12.91 -26.69
N LEU A 507 -2.65 13.20 -26.44
CA LEU A 507 -2.09 13.25 -25.09
C LEU A 507 -2.66 14.44 -24.31
N GLU A 508 -2.86 15.58 -24.97
CA GLU A 508 -3.51 16.77 -24.41
C GLU A 508 -4.96 16.47 -24.01
N VAL A 509 -5.78 15.95 -24.92
CA VAL A 509 -7.16 15.53 -24.64
C VAL A 509 -7.25 14.49 -23.50
N LEU A 510 -6.34 13.51 -23.47
CA LEU A 510 -6.28 12.54 -22.36
C LEU A 510 -5.88 13.18 -21.03
N ASN A 511 -5.05 14.23 -21.04
CA ASN A 511 -4.68 14.97 -19.83
C ASN A 511 -5.85 15.84 -19.33
N GLU A 512 -6.64 16.45 -20.23
CA GLU A 512 -7.89 17.13 -19.88
C GLU A 512 -8.92 16.15 -19.28
N GLU A 513 -9.13 14.97 -19.90
CA GLU A 513 -10.00 13.93 -19.34
C GLU A 513 -9.52 13.46 -17.95
N LEU A 514 -8.20 13.36 -17.74
CA LEU A 514 -7.63 13.02 -16.44
C LEU A 514 -7.76 14.16 -15.42
N ALA A 515 -7.71 15.43 -15.83
CA ALA A 515 -7.97 16.57 -14.96
C ALA A 515 -9.44 16.58 -14.48
N VAL A 516 -10.40 16.44 -15.39
CA VAL A 516 -11.83 16.35 -15.06
C VAL A 516 -12.14 15.11 -14.20
N ARG A 517 -11.48 13.97 -14.45
CA ARG A 517 -11.60 12.77 -13.60
C ARG A 517 -11.01 12.99 -12.19
N ARG A 518 -9.90 13.72 -12.05
CA ARG A 518 -9.34 14.08 -10.73
C ARG A 518 -10.27 15.03 -9.98
N GLU A 519 -10.76 16.08 -10.62
CA GLU A 519 -11.68 17.05 -10.01
C GLU A 519 -12.97 16.39 -9.53
N SER A 520 -13.61 15.57 -10.38
CA SER A 520 -14.81 14.81 -9.98
C SER A 520 -14.54 13.78 -8.87
N SER A 521 -13.33 13.20 -8.80
CA SER A 521 -12.92 12.36 -7.67
C SER A 521 -12.76 13.16 -6.37
N ASN A 522 -12.14 14.35 -6.43
CA ASN A 522 -11.94 15.22 -5.27
C ASN A 522 -13.28 15.70 -4.68
N ILE A 523 -14.22 16.08 -5.55
CA ILE A 523 -15.59 16.45 -5.16
C ILE A 523 -16.32 15.26 -4.52
N ALA A 524 -16.10 14.04 -5.03
CA ALA A 524 -16.69 12.84 -4.44
C ALA A 524 -16.11 12.52 -3.04
N THR A 525 -14.81 12.69 -2.82
CA THR A 525 -14.19 12.52 -1.50
C THR A 525 -14.62 13.61 -0.52
N GLU A 526 -14.64 14.89 -0.93
CA GLU A 526 -15.07 16.01 -0.10
C GLU A 526 -16.53 15.83 0.37
N ASN A 527 -17.42 15.38 -0.52
CA ASN A 527 -18.81 15.10 -0.17
C ASN A 527 -18.97 13.86 0.74
N ALA A 528 -18.11 12.84 0.59
CA ALA A 528 -18.09 11.69 1.50
C ALA A 528 -17.57 12.07 2.90
N GLU A 529 -16.61 12.99 2.99
CA GLU A 529 -16.12 13.54 4.26
C GLU A 529 -17.17 14.41 4.94
N LYS A 530 -17.88 15.27 4.20
CA LYS A 530 -19.05 16.03 4.72
C LYS A 530 -20.14 15.11 5.25
N ALA A 531 -20.55 14.10 4.49
CA ALA A 531 -21.54 13.11 4.95
C ALA A 531 -21.08 12.33 6.19
N ARG A 532 -19.76 12.10 6.36
CA ARG A 532 -19.19 11.54 7.60
C ARG A 532 -19.23 12.53 8.76
N GLN A 533 -18.98 13.83 8.53
CA GLN A 533 -19.08 14.88 9.55
C GLN A 533 -20.53 15.07 10.00
N GLU A 534 -21.48 15.13 9.06
CA GLU A 534 -22.92 15.18 9.32
C GLU A 534 -23.39 13.95 10.13
N LYS A 535 -22.93 12.75 9.77
CA LYS A 535 -23.20 11.53 10.55
C LYS A 535 -22.68 11.63 11.98
N LEU A 536 -21.46 12.12 12.19
CA LEU A 536 -20.87 12.26 13.52
C LEU A 536 -21.64 13.28 14.37
N ALA A 537 -22.02 14.43 13.80
CA ALA A 537 -22.84 15.43 14.48
C ALA A 537 -24.19 14.84 14.93
N LEU A 538 -24.88 14.07 14.06
CA LEU A 538 -26.12 13.37 14.42
C LEU A 538 -25.91 12.27 15.48
N GLU A 539 -24.75 11.61 15.48
CA GLU A 539 -24.38 10.63 16.53
C GLU A 539 -23.97 11.28 17.85
N ASP A 540 -23.54 12.54 17.85
CA ASP A 540 -23.30 13.35 19.05
C ASP A 540 -24.63 13.93 19.59
N GLU A 541 -25.50 14.50 18.74
CA GLU A 541 -26.85 14.95 19.10
C GLU A 541 -27.71 13.80 19.68
N LEU A 542 -27.62 12.60 19.10
CA LEU A 542 -28.30 11.42 19.61
C LEU A 542 -27.78 11.00 20.99
N ARG A 543 -26.48 11.17 21.28
CA ARG A 543 -25.92 10.92 22.61
C ARG A 543 -26.46 11.91 23.62
N THR A 544 -26.46 13.22 23.33
CA THR A 544 -27.07 14.21 24.23
C THR A 544 -28.57 13.97 24.46
N LEU A 545 -29.32 13.53 23.44
CA LEU A 545 -30.75 13.21 23.60
C LEU A 545 -31.00 11.91 24.40
N ILE A 546 -30.07 10.95 24.35
CA ILE A 546 -30.12 9.75 25.22
C ILE A 546 -29.81 10.14 26.67
N GLU A 547 -28.76 10.95 26.88
CA GLU A 547 -28.38 11.48 28.19
C GLU A 547 -29.52 12.31 28.81
N GLU A 548 -30.15 13.22 28.05
CA GLU A 548 -31.33 13.97 28.47
C GLU A 548 -32.52 13.07 28.79
N GLN A 549 -32.79 12.02 27.98
CA GLN A 549 -33.89 11.10 28.24
C GLN A 549 -33.63 10.21 29.46
N GLU A 550 -32.38 9.79 29.69
CA GLU A 550 -31.98 9.04 30.88
C GLU A 550 -32.07 9.91 32.13
N GLN A 551 -31.64 11.17 32.05
CA GLN A 551 -31.74 12.12 33.16
C GLN A 551 -33.20 12.48 33.48
N GLN A 552 -34.06 12.70 32.47
CA GLN A 552 -35.50 12.84 32.67
C GLN A 552 -36.15 11.58 33.26
N ARG A 553 -35.68 10.38 32.88
CA ARG A 553 -36.13 9.14 33.54
C ARG A 553 -35.74 9.12 35.01
N ASN A 554 -34.48 9.42 35.33
CA ASN A 554 -33.96 9.43 36.69
C ASN A 554 -34.71 10.44 37.58
N ASP A 555 -34.96 11.64 37.07
CA ASP A 555 -35.79 12.65 37.76
C ASP A 555 -37.25 12.19 37.91
N SER A 556 -37.83 11.53 36.90
CA SER A 556 -39.19 10.97 37.00
C SER A 556 -39.29 9.81 38.00
N THR A 557 -38.24 8.98 38.15
CA THR A 557 -38.19 7.92 39.16
C THR A 557 -37.99 8.49 40.56
N ASN A 558 -37.23 9.58 40.71
CA ASN A 558 -37.11 10.31 41.98
C ASN A 558 -38.45 10.95 42.38
N ALA A 559 -39.19 11.51 41.41
CA ALA A 559 -40.54 12.02 41.63
C ALA A 559 -41.56 10.90 41.96
N ALA A 560 -41.48 9.74 41.29
CA ALA A 560 -42.34 8.60 41.56
C ALA A 560 -42.06 7.98 42.96
N ALA A 561 -40.79 7.90 43.37
CA ALA A 561 -40.42 7.48 44.72
C ALA A 561 -40.95 8.43 45.81
N ALA A 562 -41.06 9.73 45.52
CA ALA A 562 -41.66 10.72 46.41
C ALA A 562 -43.21 10.70 46.41
N ALA A 563 -43.85 10.08 45.41
CA ALA A 563 -45.31 10.02 45.25
C ALA A 563 -45.95 8.72 45.80
N ALA A 564 -45.16 7.77 46.30
CA ALA A 564 -45.62 6.45 46.75
C ALA A 564 -46.33 6.44 48.13
N THR A 565 -47.02 7.53 48.49
CA THR A 565 -47.89 7.61 49.68
C THR A 565 -49.28 8.13 49.32
N ALA A 566 -50.30 7.35 49.68
CA ALA A 566 -51.74 7.63 49.61
C ALA A 566 -52.49 7.44 48.26
N THR A 567 -53.06 6.23 48.10
CA THR A 567 -54.52 6.02 47.95
C THR A 567 -55.20 6.26 46.57
N GLU A 568 -55.61 5.17 45.92
CA GLU A 568 -56.75 5.07 44.96
C GLU A 568 -58.09 5.53 45.60
N PRO A 569 -59.18 5.96 44.87
CA PRO A 569 -59.66 5.30 43.64
C PRO A 569 -60.48 6.10 42.57
N ALA A 570 -60.61 5.47 41.38
CA ALA A 570 -61.80 5.32 40.49
C ALA A 570 -62.60 6.50 39.86
N HIS A 571 -63.27 6.16 38.74
CA HIS A 571 -64.33 6.86 37.96
C HIS A 571 -63.92 8.11 37.13
N ASP A 572 -63.85 7.99 35.80
CA ASP A 572 -64.93 8.17 34.77
C ASP A 572 -65.08 9.66 34.32
N LEU A 573 -65.24 10.03 33.04
CA LEU A 573 -65.93 9.39 31.91
C LEU A 573 -65.25 9.66 30.53
N LEU A 574 -65.44 8.73 29.57
CA LEU A 574 -65.70 8.92 28.10
C LEU A 574 -64.80 9.86 27.26
N SER A 575 -64.30 9.50 26.06
CA SER A 575 -64.37 8.31 25.17
C SER A 575 -63.21 8.44 24.12
N SER A 576 -63.03 7.79 22.96
CA SER A 576 -63.80 6.90 22.04
C SER A 576 -62.80 6.29 21.00
N LYS A 577 -62.99 5.22 20.20
CA LYS A 577 -64.05 4.19 20.03
C LYS A 577 -63.61 3.07 19.02
N GLY A 578 -62.76 2.13 19.44
CA GLY A 578 -62.57 0.81 18.79
C GLY A 578 -61.91 0.74 17.38
N LYS A 579 -61.55 -0.45 16.86
CA LYS A 579 -61.86 -1.82 17.35
C LYS A 579 -60.86 -2.86 16.78
N ALA A 580 -60.51 -3.88 17.57
CA ALA A 580 -59.84 -5.11 17.09
C ALA A 580 -60.87 -6.15 16.57
N PRO A 581 -60.44 -7.35 16.10
CA PRO A 581 -60.37 -8.47 17.05
C PRO A 581 -59.18 -9.44 16.87
N LEU A 582 -58.96 -10.28 17.88
CA LEU A 582 -58.00 -11.39 17.89
C LEU A 582 -58.56 -12.65 17.18
N ASN A 583 -57.69 -13.58 16.76
CA ASN A 583 -57.49 -14.83 17.52
C ASN A 583 -56.30 -15.67 17.03
N ASN A 584 -55.76 -16.47 17.95
CA ASN A 584 -54.64 -17.41 17.73
C ASN A 584 -55.15 -18.78 17.25
N THR A 585 -54.24 -19.65 16.77
CA THR A 585 -54.08 -21.06 17.21
C THR A 585 -52.90 -21.74 16.48
N GLU A 586 -51.92 -22.18 17.29
CA GLU A 586 -50.97 -23.33 17.18
C GLU A 586 -50.17 -23.72 15.91
N SER A 587 -49.01 -24.34 16.21
CA SER A 587 -48.26 -25.35 15.42
C SER A 587 -47.59 -24.90 14.11
N GLY A 588 -46.28 -25.08 13.87
CA GLY A 588 -45.31 -26.00 14.47
C GLY A 588 -44.32 -26.46 13.37
N SER A 589 -43.10 -26.83 13.79
CA SER A 589 -42.06 -27.51 13.00
C SER A 589 -41.34 -26.74 11.87
N ALA A 590 -40.00 -26.77 11.91
CA ALA A 590 -39.15 -26.71 10.72
C ALA A 590 -39.20 -28.07 9.97
N PRO A 591 -38.66 -28.19 8.74
CA PRO A 591 -37.24 -28.53 8.65
C PRO A 591 -36.48 -27.96 7.43
N ASP A 592 -35.19 -28.29 7.39
CA ASP A 592 -34.24 -28.14 6.28
C ASP A 592 -34.76 -28.57 4.89
N THR A 593 -34.23 -27.95 3.82
CA THR A 593 -33.81 -28.71 2.62
C THR A 593 -32.84 -27.94 1.71
N LYS A 594 -31.82 -28.65 1.20
CA LYS A 594 -30.74 -28.11 0.37
C LYS A 594 -31.10 -28.15 -1.12
N SER A 595 -31.00 -27.04 -1.88
CA SER A 595 -30.68 -27.14 -3.32
C SER A 595 -30.11 -25.88 -3.99
N LYS A 596 -28.80 -25.93 -4.27
CA LYS A 596 -28.12 -25.59 -5.55
C LYS A 596 -28.81 -24.57 -6.49
N LYS A 597 -28.19 -23.39 -6.68
CA LYS A 597 -28.16 -22.71 -8.00
C LYS A 597 -26.75 -22.23 -8.34
N LYS A 598 -26.05 -22.94 -9.26
CA LYS A 598 -24.81 -22.47 -9.90
C LYS A 598 -25.12 -21.72 -11.19
N LYS A 599 -24.47 -20.56 -11.38
CA LYS A 599 -24.11 -19.89 -12.65
C LYS A 599 -25.18 -19.75 -13.75
N LYS A 600 -25.41 -18.50 -14.19
CA LYS A 600 -25.44 -18.15 -15.62
C LYS A 600 -24.99 -16.69 -15.82
N LYS A 601 -24.02 -16.47 -16.73
CA LYS A 601 -23.57 -15.12 -17.14
C LYS A 601 -24.58 -14.52 -18.13
N LYS A 602 -25.02 -13.28 -17.89
CA LYS A 602 -25.45 -12.28 -18.89
C LYS A 602 -25.10 -10.90 -18.28
N SER A 603 -24.22 -10.07 -18.83
CA SER A 603 -24.28 -9.36 -20.13
C SER A 603 -25.48 -8.42 -20.24
N LEU A 604 -25.29 -7.16 -19.89
CA LEU A 604 -26.20 -6.04 -20.17
C LEU A 604 -25.42 -4.72 -20.07
N PHE A 605 -25.17 -4.09 -21.22
CA PHE A 605 -25.07 -2.63 -21.27
C PHE A 605 -26.49 -2.07 -21.11
N PRO A 606 -26.64 -0.82 -20.65
CA PRO A 606 -27.27 0.12 -21.57
C PRO A 606 -26.54 1.46 -21.65
N SER A 607 -26.33 1.93 -22.87
CA SER A 607 -25.94 3.31 -23.17
C SER A 607 -27.14 4.25 -23.03
N LYS A 608 -26.98 5.37 -22.30
CA LYS A 608 -27.66 6.66 -22.56
C LYS A 608 -27.08 7.77 -21.68
N VAL A 609 -26.20 8.58 -22.26
CA VAL A 609 -25.86 9.91 -21.72
C VAL A 609 -26.97 10.87 -22.14
N VAL A 610 -27.47 11.67 -21.20
CA VAL A 610 -28.42 12.77 -21.48
C VAL A 610 -27.70 14.09 -21.19
N MET A 611 -27.26 14.79 -22.23
CA MET A 611 -26.67 16.12 -22.09
C MET A 611 -27.76 17.20 -22.07
N PHE A 612 -27.84 17.97 -20.99
CA PHE A 612 -28.65 19.18 -20.90
C PHE A 612 -27.80 20.42 -21.24
N PHE A 613 -28.03 21.01 -22.41
CA PHE A 613 -27.36 22.25 -22.81
C PHE A 613 -28.01 23.49 -22.17
N ALA A 614 -27.34 24.08 -21.18
CA ALA A 614 -27.72 25.36 -20.60
C ALA A 614 -27.19 26.53 -21.45
N LYS A 615 -28.07 27.21 -22.20
CA LYS A 615 -27.70 28.44 -22.94
C LYS A 615 -27.46 29.61 -21.97
N ARG A 616 -26.23 30.14 -21.92
CA ARG A 616 -25.97 31.51 -21.45
C ARG A 616 -25.95 32.48 -22.65
N LYS A 617 -26.54 33.67 -22.50
CA LYS A 617 -26.48 34.76 -23.47
C LYS A 617 -25.21 35.58 -23.27
N THR A 618 -24.56 35.96 -24.36
CA THR A 618 -23.56 37.03 -24.39
C THR A 618 -24.23 38.37 -24.71
N HIS A 619 -23.91 39.42 -23.96
CA HIS A 619 -24.21 40.80 -24.35
C HIS A 619 -23.02 41.38 -25.14
N PRO A 620 -23.23 42.14 -26.23
CA PRO A 620 -22.17 42.88 -26.88
C PRO A 620 -21.83 44.14 -26.08
N ALA A 621 -20.55 44.32 -25.76
CA ALA A 621 -19.98 45.63 -25.43
C ALA A 621 -19.70 46.42 -26.73
N LYS A 622 -19.45 47.72 -26.59
CA LYS A 622 -19.22 48.67 -27.69
C LYS A 622 -18.07 49.60 -27.34
#